data_AF-A0A6P7HCG2-F1
#
_entry.id   AF-A0A6P7HCG2-F1
#
_cell.length_a   1.000
_cell.length_b   1.000
_cell.length_c   1.000
_cell.angle_alpha   90.00
_cell.angle_beta   90.00
_cell.angle_gamma   90.00
#
_symmetry.space_group_name_H-M   'P 1'
#
loop_
_entity.id
_entity.type
_entity.pdbx_description
1 polymer ?
#
loop_
_entity_poly.entity_id
_entity_poly.type
_entity_poly.pdbx_seq_one_letter_code
_entity_poly.pdbx_strand_id
1 'polypeptide(L)'
;MERQFWQHPELGYTLACPAGCLDSFIKEVHHFRLLTDAQYAQYQRFGTEEFVLRSGGVLCPQPGCGMGILVDSSCNKVACINGCGYVFCRLCLQGYHIGECRPSDMDSSAGGEGCLYSVDPNRASDARWDEASRVTIKVSTKPCPKCRTPTERDGEYKQLNENSEIKSLTIQSFIFEEINFQ
;
A
#
# COMPACT_ATOMS: atom_id res chain seq x y z
N MET A 1 -12.48 -2.27 -9.58
CA MET A 1 -11.68 -2.31 -8.35
C MET A 1 -12.00 -1.05 -7.58
N GLU A 2 -12.71 -1.18 -6.48
CA GLU A 2 -13.10 -0.04 -5.64
C GLU A 2 -11.90 0.42 -4.80
N ARG A 3 -11.73 1.73 -4.61
CA ARG A 3 -10.60 2.33 -3.87
C ARG A 3 -10.78 2.13 -2.35
N GLN A 4 -10.55 0.91 -1.87
CA GLN A 4 -10.73 0.56 -0.45
C GLN A 4 -9.46 0.72 0.41
N PHE A 5 -8.34 1.12 -0.19
CA PHE A 5 -7.08 1.32 0.53
C PHE A 5 -7.12 2.58 1.38
N TRP A 6 -6.41 2.54 2.51
CA TRP A 6 -6.32 3.64 3.45
C TRP A 6 -5.03 4.44 3.22
N GLN A 7 -5.15 5.76 3.06
CA GLN A 7 -3.99 6.65 3.06
C GLN A 7 -3.56 6.94 4.51
N HIS A 8 -2.53 6.25 4.99
CA HIS A 8 -1.92 6.49 6.29
C HIS A 8 -0.86 7.60 6.20
N PRO A 9 -0.76 8.55 7.15
CA PRO A 9 0.21 9.64 7.10
C PRO A 9 1.67 9.17 7.03
N GLU A 10 2.02 8.12 7.78
CA GLU A 10 3.40 7.63 7.88
C GLU A 10 3.68 6.39 7.02
N LEU A 11 2.67 5.54 6.79
CA LEU A 11 2.84 4.25 6.09
C LEU A 11 2.50 4.37 4.60
N GLY A 12 1.90 5.49 4.19
CA GLY A 12 1.40 5.69 2.84
C GLY A 12 0.11 4.91 2.58
N TYR A 13 -0.08 4.50 1.33
CA TYR A 13 -1.28 3.83 0.87
C TYR A 13 -1.24 2.34 1.27
N THR A 14 -2.11 1.89 2.17
CA THR A 14 -2.01 0.56 2.77
C THR A 14 -3.38 -0.05 3.08
N LEU A 15 -3.39 -1.32 3.49
CA LEU A 15 -4.56 -2.06 3.93
C LEU A 15 -4.44 -2.44 5.41
N ALA A 16 -5.58 -2.51 6.09
CA ALA A 16 -5.70 -3.08 7.43
C ALA A 16 -6.08 -4.56 7.36
N CYS A 17 -6.06 -5.23 8.52
CA CYS A 17 -6.61 -6.58 8.64
C CYS A 17 -8.06 -6.61 8.13
N PRO A 18 -8.43 -7.55 7.24
CA PRO A 18 -9.79 -7.65 6.75
C PRO A 18 -10.85 -7.87 7.84
N ALA A 19 -10.44 -8.41 9.00
CA ALA A 19 -11.31 -8.58 10.17
C ALA A 19 -11.52 -7.29 10.99
N GLY A 20 -10.93 -6.15 10.59
CA GLY A 20 -11.12 -4.86 11.25
C GLY A 20 -10.36 -4.70 12.57
N CYS A 21 -9.25 -5.42 12.76
CA CYS A 21 -8.44 -5.29 13.96
C CYS A 21 -7.78 -3.90 14.05
N LEU A 22 -7.68 -3.35 15.27
CA LEU A 22 -6.94 -2.11 15.53
C LEU A 22 -5.43 -2.30 15.25
N ASP A 23 -4.75 -1.23 14.82
CA ASP A 23 -3.30 -1.17 14.55
C ASP A 23 -2.75 -2.29 13.64
N SER A 24 -3.59 -2.76 12.72
CA SER A 24 -3.29 -3.91 11.86
C SER A 24 -2.86 -3.52 10.45
N PHE A 25 -2.39 -2.29 10.26
CA PHE A 25 -1.94 -1.82 8.96
C PHE A 25 -0.66 -2.52 8.51
N ILE A 26 -0.60 -2.86 7.22
CA ILE A 26 0.60 -3.41 6.60
C ILE A 26 1.65 -2.28 6.54
N LYS A 27 2.73 -2.43 7.30
CA LYS A 27 3.77 -1.40 7.44
C LYS A 27 4.74 -1.33 6.26
N GLU A 28 4.98 -2.47 5.63
CA GLU A 28 6.01 -2.63 4.60
C GLU A 28 5.34 -2.75 3.23
N VAL A 29 5.47 -1.71 2.39
CA VAL A 29 4.80 -1.60 1.08
C VAL A 29 5.23 -2.66 0.07
N HIS A 30 6.39 -3.29 0.27
CA HIS A 30 6.89 -4.35 -0.62
C HIS A 30 6.04 -5.63 -0.59
N HIS A 31 5.20 -5.83 0.42
CA HIS A 31 4.24 -6.94 0.44
C HIS A 31 3.29 -6.88 -0.76
N PHE A 32 2.99 -5.69 -1.28
CA PHE A 32 2.12 -5.52 -2.45
C PHE A 32 2.79 -5.96 -3.77
N ARG A 33 4.10 -6.27 -3.79
CA ARG A 33 4.73 -6.92 -4.95
C ARG A 33 4.31 -8.37 -5.16
N LEU A 34 3.56 -8.96 -4.22
CA LEU A 34 2.88 -10.25 -4.43
C LEU A 34 1.75 -10.14 -5.48
N LEU A 35 1.27 -8.93 -5.75
CA LEU A 35 0.31 -8.68 -6.82
C LEU A 35 0.98 -8.80 -8.19
N THR A 36 0.17 -8.94 -9.24
CA THR A 36 0.68 -8.84 -10.62
C THR A 36 1.27 -7.45 -10.89
N ASP A 37 2.22 -7.34 -11.82
CA ASP A 37 2.85 -6.06 -12.17
C ASP A 37 1.81 -4.98 -12.53
N ALA A 38 0.76 -5.36 -13.27
CA ALA A 38 -0.32 -4.45 -13.63
C ALA A 38 -1.08 -3.92 -12.40
N GLN A 39 -1.38 -4.78 -11.43
CA GLN A 39 -2.04 -4.39 -10.18
C GLN A 39 -1.12 -3.56 -9.29
N TYR A 40 0.17 -3.88 -9.23
CA TYR A 40 1.14 -3.12 -8.46
C TYR A 40 1.35 -1.72 -9.04
N ALA A 41 1.44 -1.59 -10.37
CA ALA A 41 1.48 -0.30 -11.04
C ALA A 41 0.20 0.52 -10.79
N GLN A 42 -0.96 -0.13 -10.82
CA GLN A 42 -2.24 0.51 -10.49
C GLN A 42 -2.29 0.97 -9.02
N TYR A 43 -1.79 0.15 -8.09
CA TYR A 43 -1.64 0.51 -6.67
C TYR A 43 -0.76 1.75 -6.50
N GLN A 44 0.40 1.80 -7.14
CA GLN A 44 1.30 2.95 -7.07
C GLN A 44 0.62 4.22 -7.59
N ARG A 45 -0.04 4.13 -8.74
CA ARG A 45 -0.80 5.24 -9.32
C ARG A 45 -1.88 5.75 -8.39
N PHE A 46 -2.72 4.87 -7.85
CA PHE A 46 -3.78 5.26 -6.93
C PHE A 46 -3.22 5.86 -5.63
N GLY A 47 -2.13 5.31 -5.09
CA GLY A 47 -1.47 5.87 -3.91
C GLY A 47 -0.96 7.30 -4.15
N THR A 48 -0.39 7.58 -5.33
CA THR A 48 0.02 8.95 -5.70
C THR A 48 -1.17 9.88 -5.89
N GLU A 49 -2.22 9.42 -6.57
CA GLU A 49 -3.43 10.21 -6.80
C GLU A 49 -4.12 10.61 -5.48
N GLU A 50 -4.30 9.65 -4.55
CA GLU A 50 -4.89 9.89 -3.24
C GLU A 50 -4.02 10.81 -2.38
N PHE A 51 -2.70 10.68 -2.45
CA PHE A 51 -1.79 11.61 -1.78
C PHE A 51 -1.99 13.04 -2.28
N VAL A 52 -1.99 13.26 -3.59
CA VAL A 52 -2.18 14.59 -4.19
C VAL A 52 -3.52 15.18 -3.76
N LEU A 53 -4.61 14.41 -3.82
CA LEU A 53 -5.93 14.88 -3.42
C LEU A 53 -5.98 15.24 -1.92
N ARG A 54 -5.38 14.40 -1.06
CA ARG A 54 -5.36 14.65 0.40
C ARG A 54 -4.47 15.82 0.80
N SER A 55 -3.42 16.09 0.04
CA SER A 55 -2.58 17.28 0.19
C SER A 55 -3.23 18.56 -0.35
N GLY A 56 -4.48 18.49 -0.84
CA GLY A 56 -5.19 19.65 -1.40
C GLY A 56 -4.73 20.02 -2.80
N GLY A 57 -4.08 19.10 -3.52
CA GLY A 57 -3.83 19.21 -4.95
C GLY A 57 -5.04 18.83 -5.79
N VAL A 58 -4.85 18.84 -7.11
CA VAL A 58 -5.87 18.45 -8.09
C VAL A 58 -5.26 17.55 -9.17
N LEU A 59 -6.09 16.67 -9.73
CA LEU A 59 -5.71 15.85 -10.88
C LEU A 59 -6.15 16.54 -12.18
N CYS A 60 -5.35 16.43 -13.23
CA CYS A 60 -5.71 16.95 -14.54
C CYS A 60 -6.94 16.19 -15.10
N PRO A 61 -8.02 16.90 -15.49
CA PRO A 61 -9.26 16.27 -15.95
C PRO A 61 -9.18 15.73 -17.39
N GLN A 62 -8.08 15.99 -18.12
CA GLN A 62 -7.96 15.54 -19.49
C GLN A 62 -7.89 14.00 -19.59
N PRO A 63 -8.69 13.39 -20.48
CA PRO A 63 -8.63 11.96 -20.73
C PRO A 63 -7.21 11.52 -21.09
N GLY A 64 -6.68 10.54 -20.38
CA GLY A 64 -5.34 10.01 -20.62
C GLY A 64 -4.18 10.83 -20.03
N CYS A 65 -4.44 11.95 -19.35
CA CYS A 65 -3.41 12.71 -18.65
C CYS A 65 -3.33 12.34 -17.16
N GLY A 66 -4.35 12.69 -16.37
CA GLY A 66 -4.43 12.34 -14.94
C GLY A 66 -3.26 12.83 -14.07
N MET A 67 -2.48 13.81 -14.54
CA MET A 67 -1.33 14.33 -13.81
C MET A 67 -1.76 15.00 -12.50
N GLY A 68 -1.12 14.63 -11.39
CA GLY A 68 -1.33 15.25 -10.09
C GLY A 68 -0.54 16.54 -9.92
N ILE A 69 -1.23 17.63 -9.56
CA ILE A 69 -0.68 18.98 -9.49
C ILE A 69 -0.96 19.55 -8.10
N LEU A 70 0.11 19.88 -7.37
CA LEU A 70 0.03 20.63 -6.12
C LEU A 70 0.09 22.12 -6.45
N VAL A 71 -1.05 22.80 -6.34
CA VAL A 71 -1.17 24.25 -6.52
C VAL A 71 -1.50 24.93 -5.21
N ASP A 72 -1.02 26.15 -5.04
CA ASP A 72 -1.38 26.99 -3.90
C ASP A 72 -2.88 27.17 -3.78
N SER A 73 -3.38 27.18 -2.54
CA SER A 73 -4.81 27.27 -2.24
C SER A 73 -5.47 28.57 -2.72
N SER A 74 -4.68 29.60 -3.03
CA SER A 74 -5.15 30.90 -3.53
C SER A 74 -5.34 30.95 -5.04
N CYS A 75 -4.83 29.97 -5.80
CA CYS A 75 -4.86 29.97 -7.26
C CYS A 75 -5.95 29.05 -7.80
N ASN A 76 -6.96 29.65 -8.44
CA ASN A 76 -8.01 28.91 -9.14
C ASN A 76 -7.63 28.50 -10.57
N LYS A 77 -6.61 29.15 -11.15
CA LYS A 77 -6.06 28.83 -12.47
C LYS A 77 -5.00 27.75 -12.33
N VAL A 78 -5.27 26.56 -12.85
CA VAL A 78 -4.33 25.43 -12.83
C VAL A 78 -3.90 25.12 -14.25
N ALA A 79 -2.58 25.05 -14.48
CA ALA A 79 -2.01 24.61 -15.74
C ALA A 79 -1.35 23.25 -15.55
N CYS A 80 -1.62 22.31 -16.45
CA CYS A 80 -0.95 21.01 -16.48
C CYS A 80 0.44 21.14 -17.12
N ILE A 81 1.39 21.68 -16.33
CA ILE A 81 2.80 21.85 -16.73
C ILE A 81 3.45 20.46 -16.78
N ASN A 82 4.29 20.20 -17.79
CA ASN A 82 4.92 18.89 -18.07
C ASN A 82 3.96 17.75 -18.45
N GLY A 83 2.66 18.01 -18.55
CA GLY A 83 1.65 17.05 -19.01
C GLY A 83 1.04 17.46 -20.34
N CYS A 84 -0.29 17.52 -20.40
CA CYS A 84 -1.03 17.85 -21.62
C CYS A 84 -1.13 19.35 -21.92
N GLY A 85 -0.63 20.23 -21.03
CA GLY A 85 -0.71 21.69 -21.20
C GLY A 85 -2.10 22.30 -21.00
N TYR A 86 -3.11 21.49 -20.65
CA TYR A 86 -4.47 21.96 -20.42
C TYR A 86 -4.55 22.90 -19.21
N VAL A 87 -5.30 24.01 -19.38
CA VAL A 87 -5.50 25.01 -18.33
C VAL A 87 -6.95 24.99 -17.89
N PHE A 88 -7.18 24.72 -16.60
CA PHE A 88 -8.50 24.46 -16.05
C PHE A 88 -8.71 25.19 -14.71
N CYS A 89 -9.97 25.32 -14.33
CA CYS A 89 -10.37 25.87 -13.05
C CYS A 89 -10.30 24.80 -11.96
N ARG A 90 -9.65 25.12 -10.83
CA ARG A 90 -9.53 24.24 -9.66
C ARG A 90 -10.88 23.78 -9.10
N LEU A 91 -11.91 24.65 -9.18
CA LEU A 91 -13.18 24.43 -8.50
C LEU A 91 -14.15 23.55 -9.29
N CYS A 92 -14.30 23.80 -10.59
CA CYS A 92 -15.24 23.06 -11.43
C CYS A 92 -14.59 22.02 -12.34
N LEU A 93 -13.24 21.94 -12.35
CA LEU A 93 -12.44 21.07 -13.22
C LEU A 93 -12.74 21.25 -14.74
N GLN A 94 -13.37 22.37 -15.12
CA GLN A 94 -13.62 22.75 -16.52
C GLN A 94 -12.52 23.71 -17.03
N GLY A 95 -12.55 24.02 -18.32
CA GLY A 95 -11.64 25.00 -18.91
C GLY A 95 -11.61 26.31 -18.12
N TYR A 96 -10.41 26.90 -17.97
CA TYR A 96 -10.26 28.09 -17.14
C TYR A 96 -11.14 29.25 -17.64
N HIS A 97 -11.83 29.89 -16.70
CA HIS A 97 -12.73 31.01 -16.95
C HIS A 97 -12.48 32.13 -15.95
N ILE A 98 -12.87 33.35 -16.34
CA ILE A 98 -12.85 34.54 -15.49
C ILE A 98 -14.29 34.79 -15.04
N GLY A 99 -14.54 34.80 -13.73
CA GLY A 99 -15.88 34.87 -13.13
C GLY A 99 -16.26 33.60 -12.37
N GLU A 100 -17.50 33.52 -11.91
CA GLU A 100 -18.01 32.40 -11.12
C GLU A 100 -18.10 31.10 -11.94
N CYS A 101 -17.99 29.96 -11.25
CA CYS A 101 -18.16 28.66 -11.89
C CYS A 101 -19.63 28.47 -12.27
N ARG A 102 -19.90 28.12 -13.52
CA ARG A 102 -21.25 27.70 -13.91
C ARG A 102 -21.57 26.39 -13.17
N PRO A 103 -22.74 26.26 -12.53
CA PRO A 103 -23.14 24.99 -11.94
C PRO A 103 -23.17 23.95 -13.06
N SER A 104 -22.30 22.94 -12.95
CA SER A 104 -22.36 21.75 -13.79
C SER A 104 -23.06 20.68 -12.96
N ASP A 105 -23.89 19.85 -13.58
CA ASP A 105 -24.67 18.77 -12.96
C ASP A 105 -23.84 17.63 -12.34
N MET A 106 -22.57 17.89 -12.00
CA MET A 106 -21.62 16.98 -11.36
C MET A 106 -21.78 16.96 -9.83
N ASP A 107 -22.88 17.48 -9.28
CA ASP A 107 -23.23 17.25 -7.88
C ASP A 107 -23.95 15.92 -7.75
N SER A 108 -23.15 14.88 -7.78
CA SER A 108 -23.42 13.66 -7.04
C SER A 108 -22.07 13.17 -6.59
N SER A 109 -21.59 13.76 -5.49
CA SER A 109 -20.72 13.02 -4.59
C SER A 109 -21.53 11.83 -4.10
N ALA A 110 -21.60 10.78 -4.93
CA ALA A 110 -21.90 9.44 -4.46
C ALA A 110 -20.75 9.12 -3.52
N GLY A 111 -20.92 9.48 -2.24
CA GLY A 111 -20.19 8.88 -1.15
C GLY A 111 -20.42 7.40 -1.33
N GLY A 112 -19.43 6.73 -1.92
CA GLY A 112 -19.52 5.32 -2.28
C GLY A 112 -19.96 4.59 -1.03
N GLU A 113 -21.17 4.05 -1.05
CA GLU A 113 -21.59 3.06 -0.07
C GLU A 113 -20.48 2.03 -0.02
N GLY A 114 -19.77 1.99 1.11
CA GLY A 114 -18.68 1.07 1.31
C GLY A 114 -19.20 -0.32 1.00
N CYS A 115 -18.68 -0.93 -0.06
CA CYS A 115 -18.95 -2.32 -0.39
C CYS A 115 -18.61 -3.14 0.86
N LEU A 116 -19.66 -3.70 1.47
CA LEU A 116 -19.58 -4.44 2.72
C LEU A 116 -18.85 -5.76 2.44
N TYR A 117 -17.51 -5.72 2.49
CA TYR A 117 -16.70 -6.92 2.51
C TYR A 117 -16.96 -7.64 3.84
N SER A 118 -17.83 -8.66 3.79
CA SER A 118 -18.21 -9.43 4.98
C SER A 118 -17.21 -10.56 5.21
N VAL A 119 -16.49 -10.49 6.32
CA VAL A 119 -15.63 -11.57 6.80
C VAL A 119 -16.43 -12.44 7.78
N ASP A 120 -16.44 -13.75 7.54
CA ASP A 120 -17.07 -14.71 8.46
C ASP A 120 -16.27 -14.76 9.78
N PRO A 121 -16.90 -14.43 10.94
CA PRO A 121 -16.21 -14.37 12.22
C PRO A 121 -15.63 -15.73 12.66
N ASN A 122 -16.23 -16.85 12.26
CA ASN A 122 -15.72 -18.18 12.61
C ASN A 122 -14.44 -18.51 11.82
N ARG A 123 -14.42 -18.17 10.52
CA ARG A 123 -13.21 -18.32 9.71
C ARG A 123 -12.09 -17.38 10.17
N ALA A 124 -12.45 -16.18 10.62
CA ALA A 124 -11.49 -15.23 11.19
C ALA A 124 -10.88 -15.75 12.50
N SER A 125 -11.67 -16.40 13.37
CA SER A 125 -11.15 -17.02 14.59
C SER A 125 -10.20 -18.18 14.32
N ASP A 126 -10.51 -19.01 13.33
CA ASP A 126 -9.68 -20.16 12.96
C ASP A 126 -8.36 -19.74 12.26
N ALA A 127 -8.36 -18.61 11.56
CA ALA A 127 -7.18 -18.06 10.88
C ALA A 127 -6.18 -17.36 11.82
N ARG A 128 -6.45 -17.31 13.13
CA ARG A 128 -5.53 -16.73 14.11
C ARG A 128 -4.30 -17.63 14.27
N TRP A 129 -3.12 -17.07 14.02
CA TRP A 129 -1.85 -17.79 14.10
C TRP A 129 -1.63 -18.49 15.46
N ASP A 130 -2.00 -17.84 16.57
CA ASP A 130 -1.83 -18.39 17.93
C ASP A 130 -2.70 -19.63 18.19
N GLU A 131 -3.94 -19.63 17.71
CA GLU A 131 -4.90 -20.72 17.94
C GLU A 131 -4.66 -21.88 16.95
N ALA A 132 -4.34 -21.57 15.69
CA ALA A 132 -3.88 -22.56 14.70
C ALA A 132 -2.57 -23.24 15.14
N SER A 133 -1.68 -22.50 15.82
CA SER A 133 -0.47 -23.05 16.42
C SER A 133 -0.79 -23.95 17.62
N ARG A 134 -1.80 -23.66 18.44
CA ARG A 134 -2.24 -24.53 19.56
C ARG A 134 -2.59 -25.95 19.13
N VAL A 135 -3.16 -26.13 17.93
CA VAL A 135 -3.46 -27.47 17.38
C VAL A 135 -2.17 -28.19 16.92
N THR A 136 -1.14 -27.43 16.53
CA THR A 136 0.17 -27.95 16.08
C THR A 136 1.20 -28.08 17.22
N ILE A 137 0.94 -27.50 18.40
CA ILE A 137 1.71 -27.69 19.66
C ILE A 137 1.39 -29.07 20.27
N LYS A 138 1.32 -30.11 19.43
CA LYS A 138 1.53 -31.49 19.86
C LYS A 138 2.92 -31.90 19.37
N VAL A 139 3.87 -31.70 20.29
CA VAL A 139 5.23 -32.26 20.31
C VAL A 139 6.21 -31.60 19.33
N SER A 140 6.70 -30.41 19.70
CA SER A 140 7.90 -29.81 19.11
C SER A 140 9.20 -30.23 19.82
N THR A 141 9.21 -31.35 20.57
CA THR A 141 10.45 -31.89 21.12
C THR A 141 11.23 -32.55 19.99
N LYS A 142 12.33 -31.91 19.58
CA LYS A 142 13.25 -32.47 18.60
C LYS A 142 14.42 -33.11 19.35
N PRO A 143 14.79 -34.36 19.03
CA PRO A 143 15.95 -34.97 19.68
C PRO A 143 17.22 -34.22 19.27
N CYS A 144 18.08 -33.93 20.24
CA CYS A 144 19.38 -33.34 19.96
C CYS A 144 20.19 -34.25 19.01
N PRO A 145 20.75 -33.75 17.91
CA PRO A 145 21.52 -34.58 16.97
C PRO A 145 22.79 -35.21 17.58
N LYS A 146 23.29 -34.67 18.71
CA LYS A 146 24.52 -35.14 19.37
C LYS A 146 24.28 -36.17 20.48
N CYS A 147 23.22 -36.01 21.27
CA CYS A 147 22.95 -36.88 22.43
C CYS A 147 21.56 -37.54 22.41
N ARG A 148 20.73 -37.27 21.40
CA ARG A 148 19.34 -37.73 21.24
C ARG A 148 18.40 -37.40 22.41
N THR A 149 18.84 -36.60 23.37
CA THR A 149 17.98 -36.07 24.43
C THR A 149 16.84 -35.24 23.80
N PRO A 150 15.57 -35.48 24.16
CA PRO A 150 14.46 -34.66 23.72
C PRO A 150 14.68 -33.23 24.21
N THR A 151 14.69 -32.25 23.29
CA THR A 151 14.86 -30.84 23.64
C THR A 151 13.65 -30.06 23.13
N GLU A 152 13.05 -29.27 24.02
CA GLU A 152 12.00 -28.31 23.71
C GLU A 152 12.64 -26.99 23.26
N ARG A 153 11.99 -26.28 22.33
CA ARG A 153 12.47 -24.99 21.86
C ARG A 153 11.74 -23.87 22.60
N ASP A 154 12.42 -23.26 23.56
CA ASP A 154 11.94 -22.08 24.27
C ASP A 154 12.23 -20.81 23.46
N GLY A 155 11.45 -20.58 22.41
CA GLY A 155 11.49 -19.35 21.59
C GLY A 155 11.72 -19.56 20.10
N GLU A 156 11.77 -18.46 19.35
CA GLU A 156 11.86 -18.47 17.87
C GLU A 156 13.28 -18.59 17.32
N TYR A 157 14.30 -18.43 18.18
CA TYR A 157 15.69 -18.45 17.76
C TYR A 157 16.16 -19.86 17.39
N LYS A 158 16.67 -20.02 16.16
CA LYS A 158 17.40 -21.22 15.73
C LYS A 158 18.89 -20.92 15.78
N GLN A 159 19.63 -21.54 16.71
CA GLN A 159 21.09 -21.60 16.63
C GLN A 159 21.48 -22.47 15.43
N LEU A 160 22.17 -21.89 14.46
CA LEU A 160 22.80 -22.63 13.37
C LEU A 160 24.14 -23.16 13.89
N ASN A 161 24.29 -24.49 13.95
CA ASN A 161 25.55 -25.12 14.31
C ASN A 161 26.64 -24.75 13.29
N GLU A 162 27.82 -24.35 13.77
CA GLU A 162 29.00 -23.84 13.02
C GLU A 162 29.71 -24.89 12.12
N ASN A 163 28.99 -25.80 11.45
CA ASN A 163 29.61 -26.80 10.54
C ASN A 163 28.98 -26.86 9.15
N SER A 164 28.51 -25.71 8.64
CA SER A 164 28.31 -25.53 7.21
C SER A 164 29.15 -24.35 6.78
N GLU A 165 30.19 -24.62 5.99
CA GLU A 165 31.03 -23.60 5.34
C GLU A 165 30.14 -22.52 4.71
N ILE A 166 30.05 -21.36 5.37
CA ILE A 166 29.52 -20.16 4.77
C ILE A 166 30.62 -19.69 3.82
N LYS A 167 30.52 -20.09 2.55
CA LYS A 167 31.15 -19.34 1.47
C LYS A 167 30.48 -17.96 1.49
N SER A 168 31.12 -17.04 2.20
CA SER A 168 30.87 -15.61 2.14
C SER A 168 31.06 -15.16 0.70
N LEU A 169 29.98 -15.20 -0.08
CA LEU A 169 29.88 -14.42 -1.30
C LEU A 169 29.43 -13.03 -0.87
N THR A 170 30.45 -12.19 -0.73
CA THR A 170 30.47 -10.74 -0.62
C THR A 170 29.20 -10.07 -1.16
N ILE A 171 28.27 -9.73 -0.27
CA ILE A 171 27.25 -8.71 -0.53
C ILE A 171 27.93 -7.36 -0.32
N GLN A 172 28.65 -6.88 -1.34
CA GLN A 172 29.22 -5.54 -1.28
C GLN A 172 29.29 -4.82 -2.64
N SER A 173 28.28 -5.02 -3.51
CA SER A 173 28.24 -4.28 -4.79
C SER A 173 26.86 -4.23 -5.48
N PHE A 174 25.75 -4.10 -4.75
CA PHE A 174 24.43 -3.91 -5.39
C PHE A 174 23.55 -2.79 -4.79
N ILE A 175 24.16 -1.78 -4.17
CA ILE A 175 23.49 -0.51 -3.88
C ILE A 175 24.43 0.60 -4.31
N PHE A 176 24.41 0.97 -5.59
CA PHE A 176 24.67 2.32 -6.13
C PHE A 176 24.75 2.31 -7.68
N GLU A 177 23.75 1.77 -8.40
CA GLU A 177 23.75 1.96 -9.87
C GLU A 177 22.39 1.86 -10.58
N GLU A 178 21.29 2.26 -9.93
CA GLU A 178 20.02 2.54 -10.66
C GLU A 178 19.32 3.81 -10.14
N ILE A 179 20.09 4.88 -9.92
CA ILE A 179 19.59 6.27 -9.92
C ILE A 179 20.13 6.99 -11.16
N ASN A 180 19.95 6.35 -12.31
CA ASN A 180 20.06 6.99 -13.62
C ASN A 180 19.23 6.16 -14.61
N PHE A 181 17.93 6.41 -14.61
CA PHE A 181 17.15 6.20 -15.82
C PHE A 181 16.61 7.56 -16.26
N GLN A 182 16.83 7.81 -17.54
CA GLN A 182 16.67 9.04 -18.33
C GLN A 182 15.35 9.78 -18.13
#